data_AF-A0A9X8VJS5-F1
#
_entry.id   AF-A0A9X8VJS5-F1
#
_cell.length_a   1.000
_cell.length_b   1.000
_cell.length_c   1.000
_cell.angle_alpha   90.00
_cell.angle_beta   90.00
_cell.angle_gamma   90.00
#
_symmetry.space_group_name_H-M   'P 1'
#
loop_
_entity.id
_entity.type
_entity.pdbx_description
1 polymer ?
#
loop_
_entity_poly.entity_id
_entity_poly.type
_entity_poly.pdbx_seq_one_letter_code
_entity_poly.pdbx_strand_id
1 'polypeptide(L)'
;MASPKKIGLIACTGVVAGNMMGSGIALLPANLASLGSIAIWGWVISIIGAMSLAYVYARLATKNPQQGGPIAYAGEISPAFGFQTGVLYYHANWIGNLAIGITAVSYLSTFFPALNNPVPAGIACIAIVWIFTFVNMLGGTWVSRLTTLGLVLVLIPVIVTATLGWHWFDAATYQANWNTSGT
;
A
#
# COMPACT_ATOMS: atom_id res chain seq x y z
N MET A 1 -2.28 23.11 29.53
CA MET A 1 -2.57 21.86 28.81
C MET A 1 -1.61 21.76 27.64
N ALA A 2 -0.78 20.71 27.58
CA ALA A 2 0.14 20.53 26.45
C ALA A 2 -0.68 20.35 25.17
N SER A 3 -0.41 21.18 24.16
CA SER A 3 -1.04 21.04 22.84
C SER A 3 -0.75 19.63 22.30
N PRO A 4 -1.76 18.86 21.85
CA PRO A 4 -1.51 17.54 21.27
C PRO A 4 -0.52 17.70 20.12
N LYS A 5 0.58 16.92 20.14
CA LYS A 5 1.59 16.94 19.09
C LYS A 5 0.94 16.54 17.77
N LYS A 6 0.73 17.51 16.89
CA LYS A 6 0.24 17.26 15.53
C LYS A 6 1.35 16.59 14.70
N ILE A 7 0.98 15.64 13.87
CA ILE A 7 1.90 15.00 12.92
C ILE A 7 2.30 16.05 11.87
N GLY A 8 3.60 16.15 11.56
CA GLY A 8 4.12 17.10 10.56
C GLY A 8 3.85 16.66 9.13
N LEU A 9 3.90 17.60 8.17
CA LEU A 9 3.60 17.36 6.75
C LEU A 9 4.37 16.17 6.15
N ILE A 10 5.70 16.14 6.32
CA ILE A 10 6.56 15.08 5.77
C ILE A 10 6.16 13.71 6.32
N ALA A 11 5.85 13.63 7.61
CA ALA A 11 5.40 12.39 8.24
C ALA A 11 4.02 11.97 7.70
N CYS A 12 3.07 12.90 7.55
CA CYS A 12 1.77 12.62 6.92
C CYS A 12 1.92 12.13 5.48
N THR A 13 2.73 12.80 4.66
CA THR A 13 3.00 12.39 3.27
C THR A 13 3.66 11.02 3.22
N GLY A 14 4.64 10.77 4.08
CA GLY A 14 5.33 9.48 4.17
C GLY A 14 4.40 8.35 4.58
N VAL A 15 3.49 8.57 5.55
CA VAL A 15 2.50 7.57 5.95
C VAL A 15 1.56 7.23 4.80
N VAL A 16 1.05 8.24 4.07
CA VAL A 16 0.19 8.00 2.91
C VAL A 16 0.95 7.24 1.82
N ALA A 17 2.15 7.68 1.46
CA ALA A 17 2.98 7.01 0.45
C ALA A 17 3.31 5.56 0.84
N GLY A 18 3.69 5.33 2.10
CA GLY A 18 3.99 4.00 2.62
C GLY A 18 2.79 3.06 2.58
N ASN A 19 1.61 3.55 3.00
CA ASN A 19 0.38 2.76 2.94
C ASN A 19 -0.05 2.44 1.50
N MET A 20 0.20 3.34 0.55
CA MET A 20 -0.16 3.12 -0.87
C MET A 20 0.81 2.18 -1.60
N MET A 21 2.12 2.26 -1.33
CA MET A 21 3.09 1.36 -1.96
C MET A 21 2.96 -0.07 -1.44
N GLY A 22 2.75 -0.21 -0.13
CA GLY A 22 2.43 -1.46 0.54
C GLY A 22 3.24 -2.67 0.07
N SER A 23 2.59 -3.83 0.02
CA SER A 23 3.18 -5.06 -0.50
C SER A 23 3.10 -5.19 -2.02
N GLY A 24 2.27 -4.36 -2.66
CA GLY A 24 1.98 -4.41 -4.09
C GLY A 24 3.17 -4.01 -4.97
N ILE A 25 3.94 -3.00 -4.58
CA ILE A 25 5.00 -2.44 -5.44
C ILE A 25 6.06 -3.45 -5.88
N ALA A 26 6.39 -4.42 -5.02
CA ALA A 26 7.42 -5.41 -5.32
C ALA A 26 6.88 -6.64 -6.10
N LEU A 27 5.58 -6.94 -6.02
CA LEU A 27 4.95 -7.98 -6.87
C LEU A 27 4.51 -7.45 -8.24
N LEU A 28 4.34 -6.14 -8.34
CA LEU A 28 3.75 -5.51 -9.51
C LEU A 28 4.54 -5.77 -10.81
N PRO A 29 5.89 -5.76 -10.84
CA PRO A 29 6.62 -6.13 -12.06
C PRO A 29 6.32 -7.55 -12.53
N ALA A 30 6.26 -8.53 -11.62
CA ALA A 30 5.95 -9.91 -11.97
C ALA A 30 4.50 -10.07 -12.47
N ASN A 31 3.54 -9.40 -11.82
CA ASN A 31 2.15 -9.44 -12.24
C ASN A 31 1.96 -8.78 -13.62
N LEU A 32 2.60 -7.63 -13.87
CA LEU A 32 2.51 -6.95 -15.17
C LEU A 32 3.30 -7.64 -16.27
N ALA A 33 4.35 -8.39 -15.93
CA ALA A 33 5.09 -9.19 -16.91
C ALA A 33 4.21 -10.23 -17.60
N SER A 34 3.13 -10.70 -16.96
CA SER A 34 2.15 -11.59 -17.60
C SER A 34 1.27 -10.89 -18.65
N LEU A 35 1.12 -9.57 -18.57
CA LEU A 35 0.39 -8.76 -19.54
C LEU A 35 1.31 -8.21 -20.65
N GLY A 36 2.59 -7.99 -20.33
CA GLY A 36 3.58 -7.39 -21.23
C GLY A 36 3.67 -5.87 -21.05
N SER A 37 4.49 -5.24 -21.88
CA SER A 37 4.78 -3.80 -21.77
C SER A 37 3.57 -2.89 -22.09
N ILE A 38 2.52 -3.42 -22.71
CA ILE A 38 1.23 -2.73 -22.90
C ILE A 38 0.63 -2.21 -21.58
N ALA A 39 1.03 -2.79 -20.43
CA ALA A 39 0.67 -2.33 -19.09
C ALA A 39 0.97 -0.83 -18.85
N ILE A 40 1.86 -0.22 -19.62
CA ILE A 40 2.14 1.23 -19.54
C ILE A 40 0.88 2.09 -19.75
N TRP A 41 -0.04 1.68 -20.63
CA TRP A 41 -1.29 2.39 -20.86
C TRP A 41 -2.25 2.25 -19.67
N GLY A 42 -2.27 1.06 -19.05
CA GLY A 42 -2.97 0.84 -17.79
C GLY A 42 -2.47 1.80 -16.70
N TRP A 43 -1.15 1.94 -16.58
CA TRP A 43 -0.53 2.89 -15.64
C TRP A 43 -0.94 4.34 -15.89
N VAL A 44 -0.95 4.81 -17.14
CA VAL A 44 -1.38 6.17 -17.48
C VAL A 44 -2.82 6.40 -17.02
N ILE A 45 -3.74 5.47 -17.31
CA ILE A 45 -5.14 5.56 -16.90
C ILE A 45 -5.27 5.53 -15.37
N SER A 46 -4.55 4.63 -14.70
CA SER A 46 -4.56 4.52 -13.24
C SER A 46 -4.05 5.79 -12.55
N ILE A 47 -3.01 6.44 -13.09
CA ILE A 47 -2.49 7.71 -12.56
C ILE A 47 -3.55 8.81 -12.66
N ILE A 48 -4.26 8.92 -13.78
CA ILE A 48 -5.32 9.93 -13.96
C ILE A 48 -6.41 9.72 -12.91
N GLY A 49 -6.86 8.48 -12.72
CA GLY A 49 -7.88 8.14 -11.72
C GLY A 49 -7.42 8.43 -10.29
N ALA A 50 -6.21 8.00 -9.94
CA ALA A 50 -5.63 8.21 -8.62
C ALA A 50 -5.44 9.71 -8.30
N MET A 51 -4.94 10.50 -9.26
CA MET A 51 -4.79 11.94 -9.11
C MET A 51 -6.12 12.67 -8.95
N SER A 52 -7.15 12.23 -9.68
CA SER A 52 -8.51 12.78 -9.56
C SER A 52 -9.07 12.54 -8.16
N LEU A 53 -8.92 11.32 -7.63
CA LEU A 53 -9.36 10.97 -6.29
C LEU A 53 -8.56 11.70 -5.20
N ALA A 54 -7.25 11.79 -5.36
CA ALA A 54 -6.38 12.53 -4.45
C ALA A 54 -6.76 14.01 -4.38
N TYR A 55 -7.11 14.62 -5.52
CA TYR A 55 -7.58 16.00 -5.57
C TYR A 55 -8.90 16.19 -4.82
N VAL A 56 -9.87 15.26 -4.98
CA VAL A 56 -11.13 15.30 -4.22
C VAL A 56 -10.88 15.25 -2.72
N TYR A 57 -10.05 14.32 -2.24
CA TYR A 57 -9.71 14.24 -0.81
C TYR A 57 -8.94 15.46 -0.31
N ALA A 58 -8.01 16.00 -1.09
CA ALA A 58 -7.30 17.23 -0.74
C ALA A 58 -8.25 18.42 -0.62
N ARG A 59 -9.23 18.53 -1.53
CA ARG A 59 -10.23 19.60 -1.49
C ARG A 59 -11.19 19.45 -0.31
N LEU A 60 -11.66 18.24 -0.03
CA LEU A 60 -12.52 17.98 1.13
C LEU A 60 -11.78 18.23 2.45
N ALA A 61 -10.55 17.73 2.60
CA ALA A 61 -9.76 17.93 3.81
C ALA A 61 -9.41 19.41 4.09
N THR A 62 -9.38 20.26 3.06
CA THR A 62 -9.14 21.70 3.21
C THR A 62 -10.43 22.51 3.41
N LYS A 63 -11.54 22.10 2.79
CA LYS A 63 -12.84 22.80 2.89
C LYS A 63 -13.67 22.38 4.10
N ASN A 64 -13.58 21.13 4.51
CA ASN A 64 -14.30 20.56 5.64
C ASN A 64 -13.37 19.65 6.47
N PRO A 65 -12.48 20.20 7.30
CA PRO A 65 -11.45 19.44 8.02
C PRO A 65 -12.03 18.67 9.22
N GLN A 66 -12.78 17.61 8.96
CA GLN A 66 -13.37 16.75 9.99
C GLN A 66 -12.52 15.52 10.30
N GLN A 67 -12.62 15.05 11.54
CA GLN A 67 -12.05 13.77 11.94
C GLN A 67 -12.95 12.63 11.45
N GLY A 68 -12.34 11.55 10.96
CA GLY A 68 -13.07 10.38 10.42
C GLY A 68 -13.05 10.27 8.89
N GLY A 69 -12.54 11.28 8.17
CA GLY A 69 -12.29 11.22 6.73
C GLY A 69 -13.56 10.87 5.94
N PRO A 70 -13.55 9.82 5.08
CA PRO A 70 -14.70 9.49 4.23
C PRO A 70 -15.98 9.17 5.01
N ILE A 71 -15.86 8.61 6.22
CA ILE A 71 -17.01 8.29 7.07
C ILE A 71 -17.73 9.57 7.51
N ALA A 72 -16.95 10.59 7.90
CA ALA A 72 -17.49 11.87 8.31
C ALA A 72 -18.16 12.59 7.13
N TYR A 73 -17.50 12.63 5.97
CA TYR A 73 -18.05 13.25 4.76
C TYR A 73 -19.35 12.59 4.29
N ALA A 74 -19.44 11.25 4.33
CA ALA A 74 -20.66 10.53 3.98
C ALA A 74 -21.76 10.73 5.04
N GLY A 75 -21.39 10.82 6.31
CA GLY A 75 -22.30 11.04 7.43
C GLY A 75 -23.04 12.38 7.37
N GLU A 76 -22.43 13.41 6.78
CA GLU A 76 -23.09 14.71 6.55
C GLU A 76 -24.27 14.62 5.57
N ILE A 77 -24.20 13.71 4.61
CA ILE A 77 -25.29 13.48 3.66
C ILE A 77 -26.44 12.77 4.37
N SER A 78 -26.13 11.72 5.13
CA SER A 78 -27.08 11.00 5.98
C SER A 78 -26.33 10.11 6.99
N PRO A 79 -26.83 9.96 8.22
CA PRO A 79 -26.29 8.99 9.18
C PRO A 79 -26.20 7.56 8.62
N ALA A 80 -27.12 7.18 7.73
CA ALA A 80 -27.10 5.86 7.08
C ALA A 80 -25.88 5.68 6.16
N PHE A 81 -25.50 6.70 5.40
CA PHE A 81 -24.33 6.65 4.53
C PHE A 81 -23.03 6.71 5.34
N GLY A 82 -22.98 7.50 6.41
CA GLY A 82 -21.87 7.46 7.35
C GLY A 82 -21.66 6.06 7.94
N PHE A 83 -22.73 5.41 8.39
CA PHE A 83 -22.68 4.03 8.90
C PHE A 83 -22.20 3.04 7.83
N GLN A 84 -22.78 3.09 6.63
CA GLN A 84 -22.39 2.23 5.51
C GLN A 84 -20.90 2.39 5.17
N THR A 85 -20.43 3.62 5.02
CA THR A 85 -19.01 3.90 4.74
C THR A 85 -18.13 3.41 5.88
N GLY A 86 -18.55 3.55 7.13
CA GLY A 86 -17.83 3.02 8.30
C GLY A 86 -17.68 1.51 8.26
N VAL A 87 -18.77 0.78 7.99
CA VAL A 87 -18.75 -0.69 7.87
C VAL A 87 -17.83 -1.14 6.72
N LEU A 88 -17.97 -0.53 5.54
CA LEU A 88 -17.15 -0.86 4.37
C LEU A 88 -15.67 -0.56 4.62
N TYR A 89 -15.36 0.60 5.19
CA TYR A 89 -13.99 1.00 5.49
C TYR A 89 -13.35 0.07 6.53
N TYR A 90 -14.08 -0.28 7.59
CA TYR A 90 -13.60 -1.24 8.59
C TYR A 90 -13.27 -2.60 7.95
N HIS A 91 -14.18 -3.13 7.11
CA HIS A 91 -13.97 -4.41 6.44
C HIS A 91 -12.81 -4.38 5.45
N ALA A 92 -12.70 -3.32 4.66
CA ALA A 92 -11.59 -3.15 3.74
C ALA A 92 -10.23 -3.16 4.45
N ASN A 93 -10.12 -2.50 5.60
CA ASN A 93 -8.85 -2.42 6.34
C ASN A 93 -8.40 -3.76 6.92
N TRP A 94 -9.28 -4.52 7.58
CA TRP A 94 -8.85 -5.79 8.17
C TRP A 94 -8.56 -6.85 7.09
N ILE A 95 -9.33 -6.89 6.01
CA ILE A 95 -9.06 -7.76 4.85
C ILE A 95 -7.71 -7.37 4.20
N GLY A 96 -7.46 -6.06 4.04
CA GLY A 96 -6.20 -5.54 3.53
C GLY A 96 -5.00 -5.98 4.38
N ASN A 97 -5.13 -5.95 5.71
CA ASN A 97 -4.07 -6.41 6.61
C ASN A 97 -3.75 -7.91 6.43
N LEU A 98 -4.75 -8.75 6.15
CA LEU A 98 -4.51 -10.16 5.84
C LEU A 98 -3.71 -10.33 4.54
N ALA A 99 -4.05 -9.58 3.50
CA ALA A 99 -3.32 -9.60 2.24
C ALA A 99 -1.86 -9.15 2.40
N ILE A 100 -1.61 -8.13 3.23
CA ILE A 100 -0.26 -7.68 3.58
C ILE A 100 0.51 -8.80 4.29
N GLY A 101 -0.11 -9.47 5.26
CA GLY A 101 0.49 -10.60 5.99
C GLY A 101 0.86 -11.76 5.07
N ILE A 102 -0.04 -12.17 4.17
CA ILE A 102 0.22 -13.21 3.17
C ILE A 102 1.39 -12.80 2.28
N THR A 103 1.42 -11.55 1.82
CA THR A 103 2.51 -11.08 0.97
C THR A 103 3.86 -11.10 1.70
N ALA A 104 3.89 -10.71 2.98
CA ALA A 104 5.10 -10.79 3.79
C ALA A 104 5.63 -12.23 3.92
N VAL A 105 4.75 -13.20 4.18
CA VAL A 105 5.10 -14.63 4.21
C VAL A 105 5.61 -15.11 2.85
N SER A 106 4.98 -14.66 1.76
CA SER A 106 5.42 -14.98 0.39
C SER A 106 6.83 -14.48 0.09
N TYR A 107 7.24 -13.31 0.61
CA TYR A 107 8.64 -12.86 0.49
C TYR A 107 9.57 -13.69 1.36
N LEU A 108 9.16 -14.04 2.59
CA LEU A 108 9.96 -14.88 3.48
C LEU A 108 10.16 -16.30 2.95
N SER A 109 9.23 -16.83 2.15
CA SER A 109 9.35 -18.20 1.60
C SER A 109 10.51 -18.37 0.62
N THR A 110 11.03 -17.27 0.07
CA THR A 110 12.27 -17.26 -0.73
C THR A 110 13.49 -17.66 0.11
N PHE A 111 13.50 -17.30 1.41
CA PHE A 111 14.59 -17.63 2.34
C PHE A 111 14.30 -18.88 3.19
N PHE A 112 13.02 -19.14 3.48
CA PHE A 112 12.57 -20.25 4.31
C PHE A 112 11.63 -21.17 3.51
N PRO A 113 12.14 -22.22 2.84
CA PRO A 113 11.34 -23.06 1.96
C PRO A 113 10.13 -23.73 2.61
N ALA A 114 10.16 -23.94 3.93
CA ALA A 114 9.04 -24.48 4.71
C ALA A 114 7.76 -23.64 4.58
N LEU A 115 7.89 -22.33 4.32
CA LEU A 115 6.77 -21.42 4.12
C LEU A 115 6.08 -21.56 2.76
N ASN A 116 6.57 -22.42 1.87
CA ASN A 116 5.83 -22.78 0.65
C ASN A 116 4.72 -23.79 0.91
N ASN A 117 4.68 -24.42 2.09
CA ASN A 117 3.57 -25.27 2.50
C ASN A 117 2.46 -24.41 3.14
N PRO A 118 1.17 -24.60 2.76
CA PRO A 118 0.06 -23.78 3.25
C PRO A 118 -0.07 -23.71 4.78
N VAL A 119 0.21 -24.81 5.50
CA VAL A 119 0.02 -24.86 6.95
C VAL A 119 1.08 -24.01 7.69
N PRO A 120 2.40 -24.23 7.48
CA PRO A 120 3.43 -23.34 8.02
C PRO A 120 3.27 -21.88 7.59
N ALA A 121 2.88 -21.62 6.33
CA ALA A 121 2.64 -20.27 5.83
C ALA A 121 1.50 -19.57 6.59
N GLY A 122 0.38 -20.27 6.82
CA GLY A 122 -0.76 -19.77 7.57
C GLY A 122 -0.39 -19.45 9.02
N ILE A 123 0.36 -20.33 9.68
CA ILE A 123 0.85 -20.10 11.06
C ILE A 123 1.77 -18.89 11.11
N ALA A 124 2.71 -18.76 10.17
CA ALA A 124 3.60 -17.61 10.09
C ALA A 124 2.83 -16.29 9.85
N CYS A 125 1.81 -16.31 8.99
CA CYS A 125 0.96 -15.15 8.74
C CYS A 125 0.22 -14.71 10.02
N ILE A 126 -0.39 -15.65 10.75
CA ILE A 126 -1.05 -15.40 12.03
C ILE A 126 -0.06 -14.80 13.04
N ALA A 127 1.15 -15.37 13.14
CA ALA A 127 2.18 -14.87 14.03
C ALA A 127 2.58 -13.43 13.69
N ILE A 128 2.78 -13.10 12.41
CA ILE A 128 3.10 -11.75 11.93
C ILE A 128 1.99 -10.77 12.32
N VAL A 129 0.71 -11.12 12.08
CA VAL A 129 -0.44 -10.27 12.44
C VAL A 129 -0.45 -9.97 13.94
N TRP A 130 -0.23 -10.97 14.78
CA TRP A 130 -0.18 -10.77 16.24
C TRP A 130 1.01 -9.93 16.68
N ILE A 131 2.19 -10.13 16.10
CA ILE A 131 3.38 -9.29 16.38
C ILE A 131 3.06 -7.82 16.10
N PHE A 132 2.51 -7.52 14.91
CA PHE A 132 2.16 -6.14 14.57
C PHE A 132 0.97 -5.61 15.40
N THR A 133 0.07 -6.48 15.85
CA THR A 133 -0.99 -6.12 16.79
C THR A 133 -0.40 -5.68 18.13
N PHE A 134 0.54 -6.43 18.70
CA PHE A 134 1.24 -6.06 19.92
C PHE A 134 2.03 -4.76 19.75
N VAL A 135 2.71 -4.58 18.62
CA VAL A 135 3.38 -3.32 18.28
C VAL A 135 2.41 -2.13 18.26
N ASN A 136 1.20 -2.32 17.71
CA ASN A 136 0.17 -1.29 17.74
C ASN A 136 -0.27 -0.95 19.17
N MET A 137 -0.32 -1.95 20.06
CA MET A 137 -0.63 -1.74 21.49
C MET A 137 0.48 -0.98 22.24
N LEU A 138 1.74 -1.01 21.77
CA LEU A 138 2.84 -0.19 22.33
C LEU A 138 2.70 1.32 22.02
N GLY A 139 1.73 1.69 21.17
CA GLY A 139 1.35 3.08 20.91
C GLY A 139 1.87 3.66 19.58
N GLY A 140 1.29 4.79 19.18
CA GLY A 140 1.48 5.37 17.84
C GLY A 140 2.93 5.77 17.50
N THR A 141 3.78 6.03 18.49
CA THR A 141 5.20 6.35 18.25
C THR A 141 5.96 5.14 17.68
N TRP A 142 5.70 3.94 18.19
CA TRP A 142 6.33 2.70 17.71
C TRP A 142 5.87 2.37 16.29
N VAL A 143 4.56 2.48 16.05
CA VAL A 143 3.97 2.31 14.72
C VAL A 143 4.62 3.27 13.73
N SER A 144 4.69 4.57 14.05
CA SER A 144 5.29 5.57 13.16
C SER A 144 6.75 5.27 12.84
N ARG A 145 7.56 4.84 13.81
CA ARG A 145 8.98 4.50 13.58
C ARG A 145 9.14 3.32 12.62
N LEU A 146 8.35 2.26 12.81
CA LEU A 146 8.39 1.08 11.95
C LEU A 146 7.89 1.39 10.54
N THR A 147 6.82 2.18 10.41
CA THR A 147 6.33 2.63 9.11
C THR A 147 7.36 3.48 8.38
N THR A 148 8.03 4.42 9.06
CA THR A 148 9.09 5.23 8.45
C THR A 148 10.28 4.39 8.02
N LEU A 149 10.73 3.45 8.86
CA LEU A 149 11.81 2.54 8.51
C LEU A 149 11.45 1.68 7.30
N GLY A 150 10.27 1.06 7.32
CA GLY A 150 9.76 0.23 6.22
C GLY A 150 9.66 1.01 4.92
N LEU A 151 9.16 2.25 4.97
CA LEU A 151 9.10 3.15 3.81
C LEU A 151 10.49 3.39 3.20
N VAL A 152 11.47 3.75 4.03
CA VAL A 152 12.85 3.99 3.55
C VAL A 152 13.42 2.72 2.92
N LEU A 153 13.26 1.56 3.58
CA LEU A 153 13.76 0.28 3.08
C LEU A 153 13.13 -0.11 1.74
N VAL A 154 11.82 0.10 1.56
CA VAL A 154 11.12 -0.18 0.30
C VAL A 154 11.52 0.80 -0.80
N LEU A 155 11.77 2.07 -0.46
CA LEU A 155 12.17 3.07 -1.44
C LEU A 155 13.58 2.86 -2.00
N ILE A 156 14.49 2.23 -1.25
CA ILE A 156 15.86 1.95 -1.73
C ILE A 156 15.85 1.19 -3.08
N PRO A 157 15.28 -0.04 -3.19
CA PRO A 157 15.29 -0.76 -4.46
C PRO A 157 14.47 -0.06 -5.54
N VAL A 158 13.38 0.64 -5.19
CA VAL A 158 12.55 1.38 -6.14
C VAL A 158 13.34 2.52 -6.78
N ILE A 159 13.98 3.37 -5.98
CA ILE A 159 14.77 4.50 -6.47
C ILE A 159 15.99 4.02 -7.25
N VAL A 160 16.68 2.99 -6.75
CA VAL A 160 17.82 2.38 -7.46
C VAL A 160 17.40 1.88 -8.84
N THR A 161 16.31 1.13 -8.93
CA THR A 161 15.82 0.60 -10.21
C THR A 161 15.32 1.72 -11.13
N ALA A 162 14.61 2.73 -10.59
CA ALA A 162 14.09 3.85 -11.37
C ALA A 162 15.17 4.81 -11.91
N THR A 163 16.38 4.81 -11.33
CA THR A 163 17.47 5.71 -11.72
C THR A 163 18.60 4.96 -12.43
N LEU A 164 19.16 3.92 -11.81
CA LEU A 164 20.29 3.14 -12.34
C LEU A 164 19.84 1.99 -13.25
N GLY A 165 18.60 1.50 -13.10
CA GLY A 165 18.09 0.38 -13.90
C GLY A 165 18.09 0.65 -15.42
N TRP A 166 18.03 1.91 -15.83
CA TRP A 166 18.11 2.30 -17.25
C TRP A 166 19.43 1.90 -17.93
N HIS A 167 20.52 1.71 -17.19
CA HIS A 167 21.79 1.22 -17.75
C HIS A 167 21.70 -0.22 -18.29
N TRP A 168 20.76 -1.02 -17.76
CA TRP A 168 20.51 -2.39 -18.18
C TRP A 168 19.18 -2.53 -18.94
N PHE A 169 18.50 -1.42 -19.23
CA PHE A 169 17.24 -1.44 -19.96
C PHE A 169 17.50 -1.68 -21.45
N ASP A 170 16.90 -2.74 -21.98
CA ASP A 170 16.92 -3.06 -23.41
C ASP A 170 15.54 -2.78 -24.03
N ALA A 171 15.50 -1.79 -24.92
CA ALA A 171 14.29 -1.41 -25.64
C ALA A 171 13.78 -2.52 -26.58
N ALA A 172 14.67 -3.34 -27.15
CA ALA A 172 14.28 -4.44 -28.02
C ALA A 172 13.56 -5.53 -27.21
N THR A 173 14.10 -5.90 -26.06
CA THR A 173 13.45 -6.83 -25.13
C THR A 173 12.10 -6.30 -24.65
N TYR A 174 12.00 -5.01 -24.32
CA TYR A 174 10.75 -4.38 -23.91
C TYR A 174 9.67 -4.41 -25.01
N GLN A 175 10.04 -4.07 -26.25
CA GLN A 175 9.12 -4.08 -27.39
C GLN A 175 8.73 -5.50 -27.82
N ALA A 176 9.65 -6.46 -27.73
CA ALA A 176 9.36 -7.87 -28.05
C ALA A 176 8.27 -8.45 -27.14
N ASN A 177 8.17 -7.97 -25.90
CA ASN A 177 7.18 -8.38 -24.91
C ASN A 177 5.99 -7.41 -24.84
N TRP A 178 5.55 -6.87 -25.98
CA TRP A 178 4.49 -5.85 -26.02
C TRP A 178 3.18 -6.33 -25.37
N ASN A 179 2.70 -7.50 -25.78
CA ASN A 179 1.52 -8.13 -25.20
C ASN A 179 1.79 -9.64 -25.07
N THR A 180 1.87 -10.11 -23.82
CA THR A 180 2.12 -11.52 -23.48
C THR A 180 0.85 -12.21 -22.99
N SER A 181 -0.31 -11.53 -23.04
CA SER A 181 -1.57 -12.17 -22.68
C SER A 181 -1.91 -13.27 -23.68
N GLY A 182 -1.73 -14.53 -23.29
CA GLY A 182 -2.03 -15.71 -24.11
C GLY A 182 -0.83 -16.61 -24.43
N THR A 183 0.39 -16.25 -24.00
CA THR A 183 1.54 -17.16 -23.92
C THR A 183 1.68 -17.74 -22.53
#